data_AF-B1KJS1-F1
#
_entry.id   AF-B1KJS1-F1
#
_cell.length_a   1.000
_cell.length_b   1.000
_cell.length_c   1.000
_cell.angle_alpha   90.00
_cell.angle_beta   90.00
_cell.angle_gamma   90.00
#
_symmetry.space_group_name_H-M   'P 1'
#
loop_
_entity.id
_entity.type
_entity.pdbx_description
1 polymer ?
#
loop_
_entity_poly.entity_id
_entity_poly.type
_entity_poly.pdbx_seq_one_letter_code
_entity_poly.pdbx_strand_id
1 'polypeptide(L)' 'MATDTPKSSIDSASDEVKLAVDLIYLLESHNIDPQVALSAIEIVASDLKAKLVKA' A
#
# COMPACT_ATOMS: atom_id res chain seq x y z
N MET A 1 0.07 -10.39 35.40
CA MET A 1 -1.04 -10.07 34.48
C MET A 1 -0.43 -9.76 33.13
N ALA A 2 -0.40 -10.74 32.22
CA ALA A 2 0.06 -10.54 30.85
C ALA A 2 -1.19 -10.53 29.98
N THR A 3 -1.70 -9.34 29.67
CA THR A 3 -2.81 -9.15 28.75
C THR A 3 -2.25 -8.57 27.46
N ASP A 4 -1.96 -9.48 26.54
CA ASP A 4 -2.09 -9.34 25.08
C ASP A 4 -2.41 -7.93 24.59
N THR A 5 -1.36 -7.17 24.26
CA THR A 5 -1.46 -6.09 23.28
C THR A 5 -1.83 -6.74 21.95
N PRO A 6 -2.89 -6.32 21.23
CA PRO A 6 -3.09 -6.78 19.87
C PRO A 6 -1.94 -6.17 19.06
N LYS A 7 -0.85 -6.93 18.90
CA LYS A 7 0.17 -6.68 17.90
C LYS A 7 -0.60 -6.67 16.58
N SER A 8 -0.89 -5.47 16.09
CA SER A 8 -1.64 -5.24 14.86
C SER A 8 -1.10 -6.19 13.80
N SER A 9 -2.00 -6.97 13.22
CA SER A 9 -1.77 -8.03 12.24
C SER A 9 -0.97 -7.60 11.00
N ILE A 10 -0.65 -6.31 10.87
CA ILE A 10 0.23 -5.72 9.87
C ILE A 10 1.71 -6.01 10.13
N ASP A 11 2.17 -6.13 11.38
CA ASP A 11 3.60 -6.34 11.66
C ASP A 11 4.14 -7.65 11.07
N SER A 12 3.29 -8.67 10.99
CA SER A 12 3.59 -9.99 10.44
C SER A 12 3.20 -10.14 8.96
N ALA A 13 2.67 -9.11 8.31
CA ALA A 13 2.29 -9.15 6.91
C ALA A 13 3.51 -9.07 5.98
N SER A 14 3.35 -9.53 4.74
CA SER A 14 4.37 -9.39 3.70
C SER A 14 4.60 -7.91 3.34
N ASP A 15 5.77 -7.62 2.78
CA ASP A 15 6.20 -6.26 2.49
C ASP A 15 5.24 -5.55 1.52
N GLU A 16 4.69 -6.28 0.54
CA GLU A 16 3.68 -5.75 -0.38
C GLU A 16 2.37 -5.36 0.32
N VAL A 17 1.96 -6.10 1.34
CA VAL A 17 0.73 -5.81 2.10
C VAL A 17 0.93 -4.60 2.99
N LYS A 18 2.09 -4.49 3.67
CA LYS A 18 2.44 -3.32 4.48
C LYS A 18 2.45 -2.05 3.64
N LEU A 19 3.12 -2.09 2.50
CA LEU A 19 3.19 -0.95 1.58
C LEU A 19 1.80 -0.57 1.03
N ALA A 20 0.96 -1.56 0.72
CA ALA A 20 -0.41 -1.27 0.27
C ALA A 20 -1.21 -0.53 1.35
N VAL A 21 -1.08 -0.92 2.62
CA VAL A 21 -1.75 -0.20 3.72
C VAL A 21 -1.23 1.22 3.87
N ASP A 22 0.09 1.41 3.82
CA ASP A 22 0.69 2.75 3.92
C ASP A 22 0.21 3.67 2.78
N LEU A 23 0.11 3.13 1.56
CA LEU A 23 -0.41 3.86 0.40
C LEU A 23 -1.89 4.22 0.56
N ILE A 24 -2.73 3.29 1.04
CA ILE A 24 -4.14 3.56 1.31
C ILE A 24 -4.27 4.68 2.34
N TYR A 25 -3.52 4.57 3.45
CA TYR A 25 -3.52 5.59 4.50
C TYR A 25 -3.12 6.97 3.95
N LEU A 26 -2.10 7.04 3.09
CA LEU A 26 -1.65 8.29 2.47
C LEU A 26 -2.75 8.90 1.58
N LEU A 27 -3.41 8.10 0.76
CA LEU A 27 -4.46 8.55 -0.16
C LEU A 27 -5.68 9.07 0.60
N GLU A 28 -6.10 8.35 1.65
CA GLU A 28 -7.21 8.76 2.51
C GLU A 28 -6.88 10.04 3.28
N SER A 29 -5.66 10.14 3.82
CA SER A 29 -5.20 11.31 4.59
C SER A 29 -5.15 12.60 3.76
N HIS A 30 -5.03 12.48 2.44
CA HIS A 30 -5.05 13.62 1.51
C HIS A 30 -6.41 13.79 0.80
N ASN A 31 -7.44 13.04 1.22
CA ASN A 31 -8.79 13.06 0.63
C ASN A 31 -8.79 12.88 -0.90
N ILE A 32 -7.90 12.01 -1.40
CA ILE A 32 -7.84 11.71 -2.83
C ILE A 32 -9.07 10.90 -3.22
N ASP A 33 -9.73 11.32 -4.31
CA ASP A 33 -10.87 10.57 -4.85
C ASP A 33 -10.43 9.14 -5.24
N PRO A 34 -11.17 8.09 -4.85
CA PRO A 34 -10.80 6.71 -5.13
C PRO A 34 -10.61 6.39 -6.62
N GLN A 35 -11.37 7.04 -7.52
CA GLN A 35 -11.22 6.85 -8.96
C GLN A 35 -9.91 7.45 -9.44
N VAL A 36 -9.56 8.66 -8.97
CA VAL A 36 -8.28 9.31 -9.28
C VAL A 36 -7.11 8.48 -8.72
N ALA A 37 -7.23 7.98 -7.49
CA ALA A 37 -6.23 7.13 -6.87
C ALA A 37 -6.00 5.85 -7.68
N LEU A 38 -7.07 5.18 -8.13
CA LEU A 38 -6.96 3.97 -8.93
C LEU A 38 -6.24 4.23 -10.26
N SER A 39 -6.62 5.29 -10.99
CA SER A 39 -5.94 5.66 -12.23
C SER A 39 -4.47 6.01 -12.02
N ALA A 40 -4.12 6.66 -10.92
CA ALA A 40 -2.72 6.95 -10.58
C ALA A 40 -1.93 5.66 -10.27
N ILE A 41 -2.52 4.72 -9.52
CA ILE A 41 -1.91 3.43 -9.20
C ILE A 41 -1.65 2.61 -10.47
N GLU A 42 -2.56 2.63 -11.45
CA GLU A 42 -2.36 1.96 -12.74
C GLU A 42 -1.15 2.50 -13.52
N ILE A 43 -0.94 3.81 -13.48
CA ILE A 43 0.22 4.47 -14.09
C ILE A 43 1.51 4.01 -13.40
N VAL A 44 1.54 4.07 -12.06
CA VAL A 44 2.69 3.64 -11.25
C VAL A 44 3.00 2.15 -11.49
N ALA A 45 1.98 1.30 -11.49
CA ALA A 45 2.14 -0.13 -11.75
C ALA A 45 2.71 -0.40 -13.14
N SER A 46 2.30 0.37 -14.15
CA SER A 46 2.82 0.26 -15.51
C SER A 46 4.30 0.66 -15.60
N ASP A 47 4.72 1.74 -14.93
CA ASP A 47 6.12 2.15 -14.85
C ASP A 47 6.99 1.10 -14.15
N LEU A 48 6.53 0.55 -13.03
CA LEU A 48 7.24 -0.51 -12.30
C LEU A 48 7.38 -1.78 -13.16
N LYS A 49 6.33 -2.19 -13.87
CA LYS A 49 6.39 -3.31 -14.82
C LYS A 49 7.41 -3.07 -15.93
N ALA A 50 7.46 -1.86 -16.50
CA ALA A 50 8.43 -1.51 -17.52
C ALA A 50 9.88 -1.59 -17.01
N LYS A 51 10.12 -1.26 -15.74
CA LYS A 51 11.43 -1.40 -15.08
C LYS A 51 11.82 -2.86 -14.87
N LEU A 52 10.87 -3.74 -14.54
CA LEU A 52 11.12 -5.17 -14.37
C LEU A 52 11.44 -5.88 -15.70
N VAL A 53 10.88 -5.43 -16.83
CA VAL A 53 11.16 -6.00 -18.16
C VAL A 53 12.52 -5.56 -18.71
N LYS A 54 13.07 -4.45 -18.23
CA LYS A 54 14.41 -3.94 -18.60
C LYS A 54 15.55 -4.51 -17.74
N ALA A 55 15.24 -5.41 -16.79
CA ALA A 55 16.21 -6.06 -15.92
C ALA A 55 16.78 -7.34 -16.53
#